data_AF-A0AAF3F808-F1
#
_entry.id   AF-A0AAF3F808-F1
#
_cell.length_a   1.000
_cell.length_b   1.000
_cell.length_c   1.000
_cell.angle_alpha   90.00
_cell.angle_beta   90.00
_cell.angle_gamma   90.00
#
_symmetry.space_group_name_H-M   'P 1'
#
loop_
_entity.id
_entity.type
_entity.pdbx_description
1 polymer ?
#
loop_
_entity_poly.entity_id
_entity_poly.type
_entity_poly.pdbx_seq_one_letter_code
_entity_poly.pdbx_strand_id
1 'polypeptide(L)'
;MVHPLHTKTPGRHPWGRPVRKRAWQGLRKELLPRLISIKGHVSLAARKKTAKFYKDLDAKVSATVPLPEHGVYTVFVELPPDTKLELLLPLGDKSPIQAFLNKNKSGGMHHICIG
;
A
#
# COMPACT_ATOMS: atom_id res chain seq x y z
N MET A 1 -3.60 -38.48 -44.60
CA MET A 1 -4.71 -37.96 -43.79
C MET A 1 -4.12 -36.94 -42.82
N VAL A 2 -4.14 -35.65 -43.18
CA VAL A 2 -3.57 -34.56 -42.35
C VAL A 2 -4.67 -33.96 -41.49
N HIS A 3 -4.50 -33.99 -40.17
CA HIS A 3 -5.36 -33.30 -39.22
C HIS A 3 -5.26 -31.78 -39.42
N PRO A 4 -6.38 -31.02 -39.42
CA PRO A 4 -6.31 -29.56 -39.43
C PRO A 4 -5.96 -29.02 -38.04
N LEU A 5 -4.96 -28.14 -38.00
CA LEU A 5 -4.54 -27.39 -36.81
C LEU A 5 -5.65 -26.43 -36.37
N HIS A 6 -6.09 -26.59 -35.13
CA HIS A 6 -6.99 -25.67 -34.42
C HIS A 6 -6.30 -24.29 -34.30
N THR A 7 -6.74 -23.29 -35.07
CA THR A 7 -6.28 -21.91 -34.91
C THR A 7 -6.93 -21.31 -33.67
N LYS A 8 -6.15 -21.06 -32.62
CA LYS A 8 -6.60 -20.36 -31.40
C LYS A 8 -7.04 -18.93 -31.73
N THR A 9 -8.34 -18.66 -31.61
CA THR A 9 -8.91 -17.32 -31.68
C THR A 9 -8.35 -16.45 -30.53
N PRO A 10 -7.80 -15.26 -30.79
CA PRO A 10 -7.34 -14.40 -29.71
C PRO A 10 -8.56 -13.80 -28.97
N GLY A 11 -8.59 -13.97 -27.65
CA GLY A 11 -9.65 -13.43 -26.78
C GLY A 11 -9.88 -11.93 -27.02
N ARG A 12 -11.15 -11.56 -27.17
CA ARG A 12 -11.61 -10.18 -27.37
C ARG A 12 -11.92 -9.52 -26.02
N HIS A 13 -11.63 -8.23 -25.87
CA HIS A 13 -12.17 -7.41 -24.78
C HIS A 13 -13.70 -7.26 -24.96
N PRO A 14 -14.47 -6.97 -23.90
CA PRO A 14 -15.91 -6.66 -23.97
C PRO A 14 -16.30 -5.54 -24.96
N TRP A 15 -15.35 -4.72 -25.43
CA TRP A 15 -15.59 -3.59 -26.33
C TRP A 15 -14.98 -3.76 -27.74
N GLY A 16 -14.69 -5.00 -28.17
CA GLY A 16 -14.60 -5.36 -29.60
C GLY A 16 -13.44 -4.81 -30.44
N ARG A 17 -12.49 -4.02 -29.93
CA ARG A 17 -11.37 -3.48 -30.73
C ARG A 17 -10.13 -4.40 -30.74
N PRO A 18 -9.43 -4.58 -31.88
CA PRO A 18 -8.18 -5.32 -31.93
C PRO A 18 -7.07 -4.51 -31.26
N VAL A 19 -6.64 -4.94 -30.08
CA VAL A 19 -5.42 -4.44 -29.46
C VAL A 19 -4.23 -5.14 -30.12
N ARG A 20 -3.29 -4.39 -30.70
CA ARG A 20 -2.00 -4.96 -31.14
C ARG A 20 -1.29 -5.50 -29.90
N LYS A 21 -1.34 -6.82 -29.66
CA LYS A 21 -0.80 -7.49 -28.45
C LYS A 21 0.61 -7.03 -28.07
N ARG A 22 1.46 -6.75 -29.06
CA ARG A 22 2.83 -6.24 -28.86
C ARG A 22 2.89 -4.83 -28.25
N ALA A 23 2.03 -3.91 -28.70
CA ALA A 23 1.99 -2.55 -28.18
C ALA A 23 1.47 -2.53 -26.73
N TRP A 24 0.49 -3.37 -26.41
CA TRP A 24 -0.04 -3.49 -25.04
C TRP A 24 0.95 -4.16 -24.08
N GLN A 25 1.70 -5.15 -24.54
CA GLN A 25 2.77 -5.78 -23.75
C GLN A 25 3.94 -4.82 -23.50
N GLY A 26 4.32 -3.99 -24.49
CA GLY A 26 5.34 -2.96 -24.33
C GLY A 26 4.92 -1.87 -23.35
N LEU A 27 3.72 -1.31 -23.54
CA LEU A 27 3.12 -0.32 -22.65
C LEU A 27 3.04 -0.82 -21.21
N ARG A 28 2.64 -2.09 -21.01
CA ARG A 28 2.59 -2.72 -19.69
C ARG A 28 3.98 -2.93 -19.09
N LYS A 29 5.01 -3.26 -19.87
CA LYS A 29 6.37 -3.44 -19.34
C LYS A 29 7.03 -2.12 -18.95
N GLU A 30 6.68 -1.02 -19.59
CA GLU A 30 7.32 0.28 -19.35
C GLU A 30 6.54 1.19 -18.40
N LEU A 31 5.21 1.27 -18.56
CA LEU A 31 4.37 2.14 -17.72
C LEU A 31 3.93 1.47 -16.43
N LEU A 32 3.68 0.15 -16.43
CA LEU A 32 3.16 -0.51 -15.23
C LEU A 32 4.15 -0.47 -14.05
N PRO A 33 5.47 -0.66 -14.21
CA PRO A 33 6.43 -0.47 -13.11
C PRO A 33 6.50 0.99 -12.62
N ARG A 34 6.23 1.97 -13.50
CA ARG A 34 6.17 3.39 -13.12
C ARG A 34 4.85 3.76 -12.43
N LEU A 35 3.75 3.11 -12.80
CA LEU A 35 2.43 3.24 -12.17
C LEU A 35 2.34 2.42 -10.86
N ILE A 36 3.15 1.37 -10.70
CA ILE A 36 3.25 0.52 -9.50
C ILE A 36 4.43 0.95 -8.59
N SER A 37 5.29 1.88 -9.03
CA SER A 37 6.22 2.60 -8.15
C SER A 37 5.46 3.65 -7.32
N ILE A 38 4.45 3.21 -6.58
CA ILE A 38 3.62 4.07 -5.73
C ILE A 38 4.47 4.38 -4.50
N LYS A 39 4.93 5.63 -4.36
CA LYS A 39 5.49 6.15 -3.10
C LYS A 39 4.37 6.38 -2.08
N GLY A 40 3.64 5.31 -1.77
CA GLY A 40 2.48 5.32 -0.87
C GLY A 40 2.77 4.60 0.43
N HIS A 41 1.80 4.68 1.35
CA HIS A 41 1.86 3.98 2.63
C HIS A 41 0.48 3.52 3.07
N VAL A 42 0.47 2.50 3.91
CA VAL A 42 -0.73 2.12 4.67
C VAL A 42 -0.55 2.65 6.08
N SER A 43 -1.49 3.46 6.56
CA SER A 43 -1.43 3.97 7.91
C SER A 43 -2.24 3.11 8.88
N LEU A 44 -1.70 2.94 10.08
CA LEU A 44 -2.29 2.19 11.17
C LEU A 44 -2.45 3.13 12.36
N ALA A 45 -3.68 3.37 12.81
CA ALA A 45 -3.89 3.96 14.13
C ALA A 45 -3.46 2.91 15.17
N ALA A 46 -2.36 3.19 15.86
CA ALA A 46 -1.58 2.22 16.60
C ALA A 46 -1.49 2.57 18.08
N ARG A 47 -1.17 1.56 18.90
CA ARG A 47 -0.85 1.73 20.33
C ARG A 47 0.66 1.72 20.50
N LYS A 48 1.14 2.21 21.64
CA LYS A 48 2.59 2.32 21.97
C LYS A 48 3.38 1.02 21.76
N LYS A 49 2.74 -0.14 21.95
CA LYS A 49 3.38 -1.47 21.81
C LYS A 49 3.57 -1.92 20.35
N THR A 50 2.85 -1.33 19.38
CA THR A 50 2.85 -1.79 17.99
C THR A 50 4.22 -1.66 17.33
N ALA A 51 4.96 -0.57 17.57
CA ALA A 51 6.30 -0.40 17.02
C ALA A 51 7.28 -1.46 17.53
N LYS A 52 7.18 -1.83 18.81
CA LYS A 52 8.00 -2.90 19.40
C LYS A 52 7.69 -4.25 18.75
N PHE A 53 6.41 -4.56 18.53
CA PHE A 53 5.99 -5.79 17.86
C PHE A 53 6.69 -5.96 16.50
N TYR A 54 6.71 -4.92 15.65
CA TYR A 54 7.41 -5.00 14.37
C TYR A 54 8.94 -5.12 14.50
N LYS A 55 9.55 -4.47 15.50
CA LYS A 55 10.98 -4.66 15.81
C LYS A 55 11.28 -6.09 16.24
N ASP A 56 10.40 -6.71 17.04
CA ASP A 56 10.54 -8.09 17.50
C ASP A 56 10.40 -9.09 16.32
N LEU A 57 9.82 -8.67 15.20
CA LEU A 57 9.77 -9.42 13.93
C LEU A 57 10.93 -9.09 12.97
N ASP A 58 11.99 -8.45 13.48
CA ASP A 58 13.19 -8.05 12.72
C ASP A 58 12.92 -7.04 11.59
N ALA A 59 11.78 -6.34 11.63
CA ALA A 59 11.50 -5.27 10.69
C ALA A 59 12.35 -4.03 11.02
N LYS A 60 12.77 -3.29 9.99
CA LYS A 60 13.41 -1.98 10.18
C LYS A 60 12.35 -0.94 10.55
N VAL A 61 12.41 -0.46 11.80
CA VAL A 61 11.45 0.48 12.38
C VAL A 61 12.15 1.78 12.78
N SER A 62 11.60 2.92 12.37
CA SER A 62 12.15 4.25 12.69
C SER A 62 12.01 4.60 14.18
N ALA A 63 12.64 5.72 14.57
CA ALA A 63 12.31 6.39 15.82
C ALA A 63 10.89 6.97 15.77
N THR A 64 10.30 7.19 16.94
CA THR A 64 9.03 7.92 17.08
C THR A 64 9.27 9.41 16.89
N VAL A 65 8.51 10.03 15.98
CA VAL A 65 8.62 11.46 15.68
C VAL A 65 7.29 12.14 16.01
N PRO A 66 7.28 13.22 16.82
CA PRO A 66 6.07 14.01 17.04
C PRO A 66 5.75 14.88 15.83
N LEU A 67 4.48 14.96 15.44
CA LEU A 67 3.94 15.91 14.47
C LEU A 67 2.83 16.73 15.15
N PRO A 68 3.17 17.77 15.94
CA PRO A 68 2.20 18.53 16.74
C PRO A 68 1.07 19.15 15.93
N GLU A 69 1.38 19.69 14.75
CA GLU A 69 0.38 20.31 13.85
C GLU A 69 -0.68 19.31 13.36
N HIS A 70 -0.32 18.02 13.30
CA HIS A 70 -1.23 16.94 12.90
C HIS A 70 -1.83 16.19 14.10
N GLY A 71 -1.44 16.55 15.33
CA GLY A 71 -1.95 15.90 16.55
C GLY A 71 -1.58 14.42 16.67
N VAL A 72 -0.48 13.97 16.04
CA VAL A 72 -0.04 12.57 16.07
C VAL A 72 1.47 12.45 16.29
N TYR A 73 1.90 11.28 16.76
CA TYR A 73 3.25 10.78 16.54
C TYR A 73 3.24 9.81 15.37
N THR A 74 4.36 9.74 14.65
CA THR A 74 4.59 8.79 13.57
C THR A 74 5.75 7.85 13.89
N VAL A 75 5.61 6.60 13.45
CA VAL A 75 6.69 5.60 13.38
C VAL A 75 6.55 4.89 12.05
N PHE A 76 7.65 4.71 11.32
CA PHE A 76 7.65 3.99 10.06
C PHE A 76 8.21 2.58 10.22
N VAL A 77 7.54 1.61 9.59
CA VAL A 77 8.06 0.25 9.38
C VAL A 77 8.37 0.12 7.89
N GLU A 78 9.63 -0.14 7.55
CA GLU A 78 10.04 -0.32 6.15
C GLU A 78 9.55 -1.66 5.62
N LEU A 79 8.91 -1.65 4.45
CA LEU A 79 8.46 -2.84 3.73
C LEU A 79 9.11 -2.83 2.34
N PRO A 80 10.15 -3.65 2.12
CA PRO A 80 10.83 -3.73 0.83
C PRO A 80 9.90 -4.19 -0.30
N PRO A 81 10.10 -3.72 -1.56
CA PRO A 81 11.15 -2.79 -1.95
C PRO A 81 10.84 -1.31 -1.65
N ASP A 82 9.57 -0.86 -1.74
CA ASP A 82 9.28 0.57 -1.93
C ASP A 82 8.15 1.16 -1.06
N THR A 83 7.62 0.42 -0.08
CA THR A 83 6.50 0.91 0.75
C THR A 83 6.83 0.93 2.24
N LYS A 84 5.93 1.55 3.01
CA LYS A 84 6.06 1.68 4.46
C LYS A 84 4.71 1.50 5.12
N LEU A 85 4.71 0.97 6.33
CA LEU A 85 3.60 1.18 7.26
C LEU A 85 3.87 2.48 8.03
N GLU A 86 2.87 3.34 8.10
CA GLU A 86 2.89 4.52 8.94
C GLU A 86 2.06 4.24 10.20
N LEU A 87 2.72 4.06 11.34
CA LEU A 87 2.04 3.89 12.62
C LEU A 87 1.74 5.26 13.21
N LEU A 88 0.47 5.60 13.34
CA LEU A 88 -0.01 6.83 13.96
C LEU A 88 -0.38 6.59 15.42
N LEU A 89 0.23 7.32 16.33
CA LEU A 89 -0.15 7.33 17.74
C LEU A 89 -0.72 8.70 18.10
N PRO A 90 -1.70 8.78 19.03
CA PRO A 90 -2.29 10.07 19.38
C PRO A 90 -1.27 10.94 20.11
N LEU A 91 -1.23 12.23 19.75
CA LEU A 91 -0.46 13.26 20.43
C LEU A 91 -1.42 14.32 20.97
N GLY A 92 -1.49 14.43 22.30
CA GLY A 92 -2.40 15.32 23.00
C GLY A 92 -3.87 14.86 23.00
N ASP A 93 -4.69 15.51 23.80
CA ASP A 93 -6.08 15.10 24.06
C ASP A 93 -7.02 15.34 22.86
N LYS A 94 -6.64 16.22 21.94
CA LYS A 94 -7.39 16.57 20.73
C LYS A 94 -6.90 15.85 19.48
N SER A 95 -6.13 14.77 19.62
CA SER A 95 -5.64 13.99 18.50
C SER A 95 -6.78 13.53 17.56
N PRO A 96 -6.65 13.72 16.23
CA PRO A 96 -7.71 13.36 15.28
C PRO A 96 -8.01 11.86 15.24
N ILE A 97 -7.04 11.01 15.60
CA ILE A 97 -7.21 9.54 15.61
C ILE A 97 -7.78 9.00 16.93
N GLN A 98 -8.01 9.85 17.93
CA GLN A 98 -8.42 9.41 19.28
C GLN A 98 -9.81 8.76 19.27
N ALA A 99 -10.78 9.35 18.57
CA ALA A 99 -12.12 8.78 18.47
C ALA A 99 -12.12 7.40 17.79
N PHE A 100 -11.26 7.21 16.78
CA PHE A 100 -11.06 5.91 16.15
C PHE A 100 -10.50 4.88 17.13
N LEU A 101 -9.47 5.23 17.91
CA LEU A 101 -8.86 4.34 18.91
C LEU A 101 -9.79 4.01 20.10
N ASN A 102 -10.73 4.90 20.43
CA ASN A 102 -11.74 4.63 21.44
C ASN A 102 -12.70 3.52 20.99
N LYS A 103 -13.05 3.49 19.69
CA LYS A 103 -13.88 2.45 19.08
C LYS A 103 -13.08 1.17 18.80
N ASN A 104 -11.84 1.32 18.33
CA ASN A 104 -10.95 0.24 17.94
C ASN A 104 -9.78 0.14 18.94
N LYS A 105 -10.04 -0.48 20.10
CA LYS A 105 -9.11 -0.45 21.24
C LYS A 105 -7.72 -0.99 20.89
N SER A 106 -7.65 -2.01 20.05
CA SER A 106 -6.41 -2.65 19.58
C SER A 106 -5.70 -1.90 18.44
N GLY A 107 -6.29 -0.82 17.93
CA GLY A 107 -5.83 -0.14 16.71
C GLY A 107 -6.51 -0.66 15.44
N GLY A 108 -6.03 -0.22 14.28
CA GLY A 108 -6.54 -0.66 12.98
C GLY A 108 -6.00 0.14 11.80
N MET A 109 -6.26 -0.34 10.58
CA MET A 109 -5.95 0.41 9.35
C MET A 109 -6.78 1.70 9.32
N HIS A 110 -6.12 2.83 9.06
CA HIS A 110 -6.75 4.15 9.14
C HIS A 110 -6.94 4.77 7.75
N HIS A 111 -5.91 4.77 6.91
CA HIS A 111 -6.02 5.22 5.53
C HIS A 111 -4.93 4.57 4.67
N ILE A 112 -5.08 4.71 3.35
CA ILE A 112 -4.06 4.36 2.36
C ILE A 112 -3.69 5.64 1.64
N CYS A 113 -2.41 5.96 1.59
CA CYS A 113 -1.87 7.07 0.82
C CYS A 113 -1.36 6.55 -0.53
N ILE A 114 -1.84 7.15 -1.61
CA ILE A 114 -1.39 6.88 -2.96
C ILE A 114 -0.80 8.19 -3.49
N GLY A 115 0.51 8.22 -3.68
CA GLY A 115 1.25 9.34 -4.26
C GLY A 115 1.45 9.21 -5.77
#